data_AF-A0AAU1LDZ3-F1
#
_entry.id   AF-A0AAU1LDZ3-F1
#
_cell.length_a   1.000
_cell.length_b   1.000
_cell.length_c   1.000
_cell.angle_alpha   90.00
_cell.angle_beta   90.00
_cell.angle_gamma   90.00
#
_symmetry.space_group_name_H-M   'P 1'
#
loop_
_entity.id
_entity.type
_entity.pdbx_description
1 polymer ?
#
loop_
_entity_poly.entity_id
_entity_poly.type
_entity_poly.pdbx_seq_one_letter_code
_entity_poly.pdbx_strand_id
1 'polypeptide(L)'
;MPKRQQTSRPRRMLDVTLLGDAAHLMSPFAGEGANLALYDSAELGNAIAAHPDDIEAVLTAYEQALFPRSAAAAEAARNHELCFDDKAPHGFVDLMAGYQQAG
;
A
#
# COMPACT_ATOMS: atom_id res chain seq x y z
N MET A 1 -9.79 26.11 -15.42
CA MET A 1 -10.48 25.52 -14.25
C MET A 1 -9.52 24.55 -13.55
N PRO A 2 -8.87 24.93 -12.45
CA PRO A 2 -7.96 24.02 -11.73
C PRO A 2 -8.78 22.95 -10.99
N LYS A 3 -8.44 21.67 -11.19
CA LYS A 3 -9.05 20.54 -10.47
C LYS A 3 -8.62 20.61 -9.00
N ARG A 4 -9.58 20.81 -8.09
CA ARG A 4 -9.38 20.60 -6.64
C ARG A 4 -8.93 19.15 -6.43
N GLN A 5 -7.68 18.93 -6.05
CA GLN A 5 -7.27 17.68 -5.42
C GLN A 5 -7.88 17.68 -4.02
N GLN A 6 -9.06 17.09 -3.89
CA GLN A 6 -9.71 16.88 -2.62
C GLN A 6 -8.99 15.72 -1.92
N THR A 7 -7.92 16.01 -1.19
CA THR A 7 -7.32 15.06 -0.24
C THR A 7 -8.26 14.94 0.94
N SER A 8 -9.30 14.12 0.81
CA SER A 8 -10.26 13.84 1.87
C SER A 8 -9.59 13.01 2.95
N ARG A 9 -8.95 13.67 3.91
CA ARG A 9 -8.48 13.03 5.15
C ARG A 9 -9.73 12.46 5.84
N PRO A 10 -9.83 11.13 6.08
CA PRO A 10 -10.98 10.57 6.76
C PRO A 10 -11.12 11.18 8.16
N ARG A 11 -12.36 11.43 8.57
CA ARG A 11 -12.70 12.05 9.86
C ARG A 11 -12.51 10.99 10.95
N ARG A 12 -11.50 11.13 11.81
CA ARG A 12 -11.29 10.18 12.93
C ARG A 12 -12.45 10.25 13.92
N MET A 13 -12.91 9.09 14.35
CA MET A 13 -13.52 8.93 15.67
C MET A 13 -12.36 8.75 16.65
N LEU A 14 -12.40 9.45 17.79
CA LEU A 14 -11.37 9.29 18.82
C LEU A 14 -11.26 7.80 19.21
N ASP A 15 -10.04 7.31 19.34
CA ASP A 15 -9.65 5.93 19.69
C ASP A 15 -9.83 4.81 18.64
N VAL A 16 -10.12 5.13 17.37
CA VAL A 16 -10.23 4.11 16.31
C VAL A 16 -9.40 4.48 15.09
N THR A 17 -8.63 3.51 14.56
CA THR A 17 -7.95 3.61 13.26
C THR A 17 -8.24 2.39 12.39
N LEU A 18 -7.83 2.45 11.11
CA LEU A 18 -7.98 1.38 10.14
C LEU A 18 -6.61 0.75 9.85
N LEU A 19 -6.58 -0.54 9.48
CA LEU A 19 -5.38 -1.24 9.02
C LEU A 19 -5.63 -2.06 7.74
N GLY A 20 -4.56 -2.39 7.02
CA GLY A 20 -4.62 -3.26 5.84
C GLY A 20 -5.53 -2.72 4.73
N ASP A 21 -6.28 -3.59 4.06
CA ASP A 21 -7.18 -3.20 2.96
C ASP A 21 -8.21 -2.14 3.36
N ALA A 22 -8.65 -2.14 4.62
CA ALA A 22 -9.57 -1.11 5.12
C ALA A 22 -8.91 0.28 5.17
N ALA A 23 -7.59 0.35 5.34
CA ALA A 23 -6.83 1.59 5.42
C ALA A 23 -6.22 2.01 4.08
N HIS A 24 -5.82 1.05 3.24
CA HIS A 24 -5.03 1.34 2.04
C HIS A 24 -5.17 0.33 0.90
N LEU A 25 -6.40 -0.09 0.57
CA LEU A 25 -6.68 -1.04 -0.52
C LEU A 25 -5.73 -0.88 -1.72
N MET A 26 -4.92 -1.90 -1.95
CA MET A 26 -3.94 -1.95 -3.03
C MET A 26 -4.41 -2.90 -4.13
N SER A 27 -3.96 -2.63 -5.36
CA SER A 27 -4.11 -3.57 -6.45
C SER A 27 -3.33 -4.86 -6.14
N PRO A 28 -3.92 -6.05 -6.35
CA PRO A 28 -3.24 -7.32 -6.10
C PRO A 28 -2.02 -7.51 -7.01
N PHE A 29 -1.93 -6.77 -8.11
CA PHE A 29 -0.82 -6.84 -9.07
C PHE A 29 0.48 -6.19 -8.56
N ALA A 30 0.44 -5.49 -7.43
CA ALA A 30 1.65 -5.09 -6.71
C ALA A 30 2.20 -6.21 -5.80
N GLY A 31 1.42 -7.26 -5.49
CA GLY A 31 1.86 -8.43 -4.73
C GLY A 31 2.08 -8.23 -3.22
N GLU A 32 2.16 -6.99 -2.72
CA GLU A 32 2.62 -6.72 -1.35
C GLU A 32 1.51 -6.46 -0.31
N GLY A 33 0.23 -6.50 -0.70
CA GLY A 33 -0.87 -6.08 0.18
C GLY A 33 -0.92 -6.81 1.53
N ALA A 34 -0.77 -8.14 1.52
CA ALA A 34 -0.80 -8.94 2.75
C ALA A 34 0.43 -8.71 3.64
N ASN A 35 1.62 -8.60 3.06
CA ASN A 35 2.85 -8.34 3.80
C ASN A 35 2.81 -6.96 4.46
N LEU A 36 2.35 -5.94 3.72
CA LEU A 36 2.15 -4.59 4.25
C LEU A 36 1.14 -4.57 5.40
N ALA A 37 0.00 -5.27 5.27
CA ALA A 37 -0.99 -5.35 6.32
C ALA A 37 -0.44 -6.00 7.61
N LEU A 38 0.36 -7.06 7.49
CA LEU A 38 1.01 -7.72 8.62
C LEU A 38 2.08 -6.82 9.26
N TYR A 39 2.89 -6.15 8.44
CA TYR A 39 3.90 -5.22 8.90
C TYR A 39 3.28 -4.04 9.66
N ASP A 40 2.24 -3.42 9.10
CA ASP A 40 1.51 -2.33 9.75
C ASP A 40 0.88 -2.76 11.08
N SER A 41 0.37 -4.00 11.15
CA SER A 41 -0.19 -4.57 12.37
C SER A 41 0.87 -4.78 13.46
N ALA A 42 2.06 -5.25 13.08
CA ALA A 42 3.17 -5.43 14.01
C ALA A 42 3.67 -4.07 14.55
N GLU A 43 3.85 -3.08 13.68
CA GLU A 43 4.27 -1.74 14.06
C GLU A 43 3.25 -1.07 14.99
N LEU A 44 1.97 -1.14 14.67
CA LEU A 44 0.89 -0.59 15.50
C LEU A 44 0.83 -1.29 16.86
N GLY A 45 0.88 -2.62 16.89
CA GLY A 45 0.87 -3.39 18.14
C GLY A 45 2.04 -3.06 19.05
N ASN A 46 3.25 -2.92 18.50
CA ASN A 46 4.44 -2.51 19.24
C ASN A 46 4.31 -1.09 19.81
N ALA A 47 3.78 -0.15 19.03
CA ALA A 47 3.59 1.22 19.48
C ALA A 47 2.56 1.33 20.61
N ILE A 48 1.45 0.59 20.52
CA ILE A 48 0.44 0.51 21.59
C ILE A 48 1.06 -0.08 22.87
N ALA A 49 1.84 -1.15 22.75
CA ALA A 49 2.48 -1.79 23.90
C ALA A 49 3.51 -0.89 24.59
N ALA A 50 4.21 -0.03 23.83
CA ALA A 50 5.19 0.92 24.35
C ALA A 50 4.53 2.16 25.00
N HIS A 51 3.35 2.57 24.54
CA HIS A 51 2.66 3.78 24.98
C HIS A 51 1.18 3.53 25.28
N PRO A 52 0.85 2.67 26.27
CA PRO A 52 -0.54 2.28 26.55
C PRO A 52 -1.43 3.44 27.04
N ASP A 53 -0.82 4.48 27.61
CA ASP A 53 -1.52 5.63 28.19
C ASP A 53 -1.77 6.78 27.19
N ASP A 54 -1.25 6.69 25.95
CA ASP A 54 -1.36 7.75 24.93
C ASP A 54 -1.72 7.18 23.55
N ILE A 55 -2.91 6.57 23.47
CA ILE A 55 -3.42 5.92 22.26
C ILE A 55 -3.56 6.93 21.10
N GLU A 56 -4.02 8.15 21.35
CA GLU A 56 -4.18 9.17 20.30
C GLU A 56 -2.84 9.55 19.64
N ALA A 57 -1.76 9.69 20.42
CA ALA A 57 -0.44 9.93 19.84
C ALA A 57 0.05 8.74 19.02
N VAL A 58 -0.15 7.50 19.51
CA VAL A 58 0.20 6.27 18.79
C VAL A 58 -0.53 6.18 17.45
N LEU A 59 -1.87 6.34 17.44
CA LEU A 59 -2.66 6.31 16.22
C LEU A 59 -2.25 7.42 15.25
N THR A 60 -1.88 8.59 15.77
CA THR A 60 -1.41 9.71 14.95
C THR A 60 -0.10 9.40 14.25
N ALA A 61 0.87 8.86 14.97
CA ALA A 61 2.16 8.48 14.40
C ALA A 61 2.01 7.35 13.37
N TYR A 62 1.21 6.32 13.70
CA TYR A 62 0.91 5.21 12.80
C TYR A 62 0.33 5.70 11.47
N GLU A 63 -0.72 6.52 11.51
CA GLU A 63 -1.36 7.02 10.29
C GLU A 63 -0.43 7.90 9.44
N GLN A 64 0.45 8.69 10.07
CA GLN A 64 1.44 9.47 9.32
C GLN A 64 2.42 8.58 8.55
N ALA A 65 2.83 7.46 9.16
CA ALA A 65 3.70 6.47 8.51
C ALA A 65 2.96 5.61 7.47
N LEU A 66 1.63 5.48 7.57
CA LEU A 66 0.80 4.69 6.65
C LEU A 66 0.76 5.29 5.23
N PHE A 67 0.54 6.60 5.11
CA PHE A 67 0.27 7.26 3.82
C PHE A 67 1.36 7.09 2.74
N PRO A 68 2.67 7.19 3.04
CA PRO A 68 3.71 7.01 2.03
C PRO A 68 3.78 5.56 1.51
N ARG A 69 3.44 4.58 2.36
CA ARG A 69 3.51 3.15 2.04
C ARG A 69 2.41 2.71 1.07
N SER A 70 1.31 3.46 0.99
CA SER A 70 0.18 3.20 0.09
C SER A 70 0.47 3.51 -1.39
N ALA A 71 1.66 3.98 -1.74
CA ALA A 71 2.00 4.53 -3.06
C ALA A 71 2.46 3.49 -4.11
N ALA A 72 1.96 2.25 -4.08
CA ALA A 72 2.35 1.18 -5.03
C ALA A 72 1.54 1.16 -6.35
N ALA A 73 0.67 2.13 -6.58
CA ALA A 73 -0.30 2.10 -7.70
C ALA A 73 0.35 2.00 -9.09
N ALA A 74 1.51 2.64 -9.30
CA ALA A 74 2.18 2.65 -10.60
C ALA A 74 2.78 1.28 -10.96
N GLU A 75 3.32 0.56 -9.98
CA GLU A 75 3.87 -0.78 -10.19
C GLU A 75 2.78 -1.80 -10.46
N ALA A 76 1.70 -1.75 -9.66
CA ALA A 76 0.51 -2.56 -9.89
C ALA A 76 -0.07 -2.37 -11.30
N ALA A 77 -0.15 -1.13 -11.80
CA ALA A 77 -0.66 -0.86 -13.14
C ALA A 77 0.22 -1.49 -14.23
N ARG A 78 1.55 -1.36 -14.11
CA ARG A 78 2.49 -2.00 -15.04
C ARG A 78 2.36 -3.54 -15.02
N ASN A 79 2.31 -4.13 -13.83
CA ASN A 79 2.21 -5.59 -13.70
C ASN A 79 0.87 -6.11 -14.24
N HIS A 80 -0.21 -5.35 -14.08
CA HIS A 80 -1.51 -5.68 -14.68
C HIS A 80 -1.45 -5.70 -16.20
N GLU A 81 -0.92 -4.65 -16.84
CA GLU A 81 -0.75 -4.61 -18.30
C GLU A 81 0.13 -5.77 -18.81
N LEU A 82 1.24 -6.03 -18.11
CA LEU A 82 2.19 -7.06 -18.51
C LEU A 82 1.58 -8.48 -18.48
N CYS A 83 0.65 -8.74 -17.56
CA CYS A 83 0.05 -10.05 -17.36
C CYS A 83 -1.33 -10.23 -18.02
N PHE A 84 -2.07 -9.15 -18.29
CA PHE A 84 -3.50 -9.23 -18.65
C PHE A 84 -3.93 -8.34 -19.84
N ASP A 85 -3.00 -7.73 -20.58
CA ASP A 85 -3.34 -7.05 -21.85
C ASP A 85 -3.66 -8.03 -22.99
N ASP A 86 -4.21 -7.53 -24.09
CA ASP A 86 -4.60 -8.27 -25.30
C ASP A 86 -3.45 -9.12 -25.90
N LYS A 87 -2.20 -8.75 -25.60
CA LYS A 87 -1.00 -9.46 -26.06
C LYS A 87 -0.44 -10.45 -25.05
N ALA A 88 -1.08 -10.65 -23.90
CA ALA A 88 -0.60 -11.63 -22.92
C ALA A 88 -0.51 -13.05 -23.54
N PRO A 89 0.52 -13.85 -23.20
CA PRO A 89 1.56 -13.57 -22.21
C PRO A 89 2.85 -12.94 -22.80
N HIS A 90 2.85 -12.46 -24.05
CA HIS A 90 4.09 -12.12 -24.77
C HIS A 90 4.94 -11.06 -24.06
N GLY A 91 4.34 -10.02 -23.47
CA GLY A 91 5.09 -9.00 -22.72
C GLY A 91 5.83 -9.56 -21.49
N PHE A 92 5.24 -10.54 -20.80
CA PHE A 92 5.92 -11.23 -19.70
C PHE A 92 7.04 -12.14 -20.20
N VAL A 93 6.84 -12.83 -21.34
CA VAL A 93 7.89 -13.65 -21.97
C VAL A 93 9.08 -12.79 -22.38
N ASP A 94 8.85 -11.63 -23.01
CA ASP A 94 9.90 -10.70 -23.42
C ASP A 94 10.70 -10.17 -22.23
N LEU A 95 10.01 -9.81 -21.14
CA LEU A 95 10.65 -9.41 -19.89
C LEU A 95 11.60 -10.50 -19.36
N MET A 96 11.12 -11.75 -19.29
CA MET A 96 11.92 -12.88 -18.79
C MET A 96 13.09 -13.23 -19.70
N ALA A 97 12.89 -13.18 -21.02
CA ALA A 97 13.96 -13.39 -22.00
C ALA A 97 15.04 -12.30 -21.92
N GLY A 98 14.65 -11.05 -21.62
CA GLY A 98 15.59 -9.94 -21.39
C GLY A 98 16.55 -10.18 -20.23
N TYR A 99 16.09 -10.81 -19.13
CA TYR A 99 16.97 -11.17 -18.00
C TYR A 99 18.00 -12.25 -18.35
N GLN A 100 17.72 -13.12 -19.32
CA GLN A 100 18.67 -14.16 -19.76
C GLN A 100 19.80 -13.61 -20.65
N GLN A 101 19.61 -12.46 -21.29
CA GLN A 101 20.62 -11.85 -22.16
C GLN A 101 21.52 -10.84 -21.43
N ALA A 102 21.18 -10.48 -20.19
CA ALA A 102 21.91 -9.50 -19.38
C ALA A 102 22.89 -10.14 -18.37
N GLY A 103 22.99 -11.47 -18.34
CA GLY A 103 23.95 -12.24 -17.53
C GLY A 103 24.97 -12.95 -18.39
#